data_AF-A0A8T1EHW8-F1
#
_entry.id   AF-A0A8T1EHW8-F1
#
_cell.length_a   1.000
_cell.length_b   1.000
_cell.length_c   1.000
_cell.angle_alpha   90.00
_cell.angle_beta   90.00
_cell.angle_gamma   90.00
#
_symmetry.space_group_name_H-M   'P 1'
#
loop_
_entity.id
_entity.type
_entity.pdbx_description
1 polymer ?
#
loop_
_entity_poly.entity_id
_entity_poly.type
_entity_poly.pdbx_seq_one_letter_code
_entity_poly.pdbx_strand_id
1 'polypeptide(L)'
;MVGSLCCGHFSDKYGRKKALMGNCIFMIVGGVVQASVSNIWIFALGRLIAGISSGTATGTIGAYINELSPPHMRNTLGLGLQIFTTIGILVPAICFFFANTSSGWRYLAAFPVVLAVVYLLLAPTLCIESPAWLLTQGRREEAKEVIARLYGEEHVQTALSWLEVSKENAEEGLADSTPKQESMFNPRYRMQLLASSQTPVSRTRAWAR
;
A
#
# COMPACT_ATOMS: atom_id res chain seq x y z
N MET A 1 11.30 -3.29 2.99
CA MET A 1 12.14 -2.10 3.22
C MET A 1 12.88 -1.67 1.96
N VAL A 2 13.74 -2.50 1.35
CA VAL A 2 14.41 -2.13 0.09
C VAL A 2 13.39 -1.88 -1.03
N GLY A 3 12.38 -2.75 -1.17
CA GLY A 3 11.30 -2.55 -2.14
C GLY A 3 10.54 -1.24 -1.96
N SER A 4 10.10 -0.92 -0.73
CA SER A 4 9.35 0.31 -0.46
C SER A 4 10.15 1.59 -0.74
N LEU A 5 11.48 1.57 -0.54
CA LEU A 5 12.37 2.71 -0.83
C LEU A 5 12.48 2.97 -2.33
N CYS A 6 12.65 1.92 -3.14
CA CYS A 6 12.67 2.05 -4.59
C CYS A 6 11.28 2.35 -5.18
N CYS A 7 10.22 1.95 -4.47
CA CYS A 7 8.85 2.08 -4.94
C CYS A 7 8.39 3.52 -5.11
N GLY A 8 8.70 4.40 -4.15
CA GLY A 8 8.25 5.80 -4.21
C GLY A 8 8.70 6.49 -5.50
N HIS A 9 10.00 6.42 -5.80
CA HIS A 9 10.57 7.05 -6.99
C HIS A 9 10.03 6.47 -8.30
N PHE A 10 9.81 5.15 -8.36
CA PHE A 10 9.29 4.49 -9.57
C PHE A 10 7.79 4.71 -9.77
N SER A 11 7.02 4.68 -8.67
CA SER A 11 5.57 4.88 -8.66
C SER A 11 5.19 6.32 -9.00
N ASP A 12 5.98 7.29 -8.55
CA ASP A 12 5.71 8.71 -8.82
C ASP A 12 6.11 9.09 -10.27
N LYS A 13 7.13 8.43 -10.84
CA LYS A 13 7.59 8.71 -12.21
C LYS A 13 6.78 8.00 -13.30
N TYR A 14 6.43 6.73 -13.11
CA TYR A 14 5.76 5.92 -14.15
C TYR A 14 4.24 5.80 -13.97
N GLY A 15 3.71 6.27 -12.84
CA GLY A 15 2.30 6.15 -12.50
C GLY A 15 1.98 4.86 -11.76
N ARG A 16 1.01 4.95 -10.85
CA ARG A 16 0.72 3.90 -9.87
C ARG A 16 0.22 2.59 -10.48
N LYS A 17 -0.60 2.68 -11.54
CA LYS A 17 -1.10 1.52 -12.29
C LYS A 17 0.05 0.72 -12.92
N LYS A 18 0.97 1.40 -13.60
CA LYS A 18 2.13 0.76 -14.26
C LYS A 18 3.11 0.19 -13.24
N ALA A 19 3.31 0.88 -12.11
CA ALA A 19 4.10 0.36 -11.00
C ALA A 19 3.52 -0.93 -10.41
N LEU A 20 2.20 -0.99 -10.20
CA LEU A 20 1.50 -2.21 -9.75
C LEU A 20 1.62 -3.35 -10.75
N MET A 21 1.44 -3.09 -12.04
CA MET A 21 1.59 -4.10 -13.10
C MET A 21 3.02 -4.65 -13.18
N GLY A 22 4.02 -3.77 -13.17
CA GLY A 22 5.43 -4.18 -13.14
C GLY A 22 5.74 -5.00 -11.88
N ASN A 23 5.16 -4.62 -10.75
CA ASN A 23 5.33 -5.35 -9.51
C ASN A 23 4.77 -6.77 -9.56
N CYS A 24 3.62 -6.97 -10.22
CA CYS A 24 3.06 -8.31 -10.41
C CYS A 24 3.99 -9.22 -11.22
N ILE A 25 4.73 -8.69 -12.19
CA ILE A 25 5.73 -9.46 -12.93
C ILE A 25 6.84 -9.96 -11.99
N PHE A 26 7.35 -9.09 -11.11
CA PHE A 26 8.34 -9.49 -10.09
C PHE A 26 7.79 -10.56 -9.13
N MET A 27 6.51 -10.44 -8.72
CA MET A 27 5.86 -11.45 -7.89
C MET A 27 5.75 -12.80 -8.61
N ILE A 28 5.36 -12.80 -9.88
CA ILE A 28 5.25 -14.02 -10.70
C ILE A 28 6.62 -14.69 -10.83
N VAL A 29 7.67 -13.94 -11.19
CA VAL A 29 9.03 -14.47 -11.30
C VAL A 29 9.50 -15.06 -9.97
N GLY A 30 9.33 -14.33 -8.86
CA GLY A 30 9.69 -14.81 -7.53
C GLY A 30 8.95 -16.08 -7.12
N GLY A 31 7.67 -16.19 -7.45
CA GLY A 31 6.85 -17.37 -7.14
C GLY A 31 7.16 -18.58 -8.04
N VAL A 32 7.39 -18.38 -9.34
CA VAL A 32 7.77 -19.46 -10.27
C VAL A 32 9.12 -20.05 -9.89
N VAL A 33 10.10 -19.21 -9.52
CA VAL A 33 11.40 -19.65 -9.03
C VAL A 33 11.26 -20.48 -7.75
N GLN A 34 10.41 -20.05 -6.81
CA GLN A 34 10.14 -20.80 -5.57
C GLN A 34 9.43 -22.14 -5.83
N ALA A 35 8.54 -22.22 -6.81
CA ALA A 35 7.78 -23.43 -7.11
C ALA A 35 8.56 -24.49 -7.93
N SER A 36 9.57 -24.05 -8.68
CA SER A 36 10.29 -24.90 -9.65
C SER A 36 11.57 -25.52 -9.09
N VAL A 37 12.15 -24.94 -8.04
CA VAL A 37 13.52 -25.30 -7.61
C VAL A 37 13.54 -25.95 -6.23
N SER A 38 14.22 -27.09 -6.12
CA SER A 38 14.44 -27.82 -4.85
C SER A 38 15.74 -27.43 -4.13
N ASN A 39 16.55 -26.53 -4.71
CA ASN A 39 17.78 -26.02 -4.10
C ASN A 39 17.46 -24.84 -3.17
N ILE A 40 17.89 -24.93 -1.91
CA ILE A 40 17.61 -23.95 -0.85
C ILE A 40 18.10 -22.53 -1.17
N TRP A 41 19.23 -22.39 -1.89
CA TRP A 41 19.80 -21.09 -2.23
C TRP A 41 18.94 -20.34 -3.25
N ILE A 42 18.43 -21.06 -4.25
CA ILE A 42 17.58 -20.49 -5.30
C ILE A 42 16.17 -20.23 -4.76
N PHE A 43 15.69 -21.09 -3.86
CA PHE A 43 14.46 -20.84 -3.12
C PHE A 43 14.56 -19.54 -2.28
N ALA A 44 15.67 -19.33 -1.57
CA ALA A 44 15.91 -18.11 -0.82
C ALA A 44 15.94 -16.86 -1.72
N LEU A 45 16.57 -16.95 -2.90
CA LEU A 45 16.59 -15.86 -3.87
C LEU A 45 15.17 -15.52 -4.38
N GLY A 46 14.37 -16.52 -4.72
CA GLY A 46 12.97 -16.31 -5.11
C GLY A 46 12.14 -15.63 -4.01
N ARG A 47 12.42 -15.97 -2.75
CA ARG A 47 11.76 -15.37 -1.58
C ARG A 47 12.20 -13.93 -1.33
N LEU A 48 13.46 -13.58 -1.59
CA LEU A 48 13.92 -12.20 -1.58
C LEU A 48 13.20 -11.36 -2.64
N ILE A 49 13.09 -11.87 -3.87
CA ILE A 49 12.39 -11.18 -4.97
C ILE A 49 10.91 -11.00 -4.63
N ALA A 50 10.23 -12.05 -4.17
CA ALA A 50 8.83 -11.97 -3.76
C ALA A 50 8.62 -11.01 -2.58
N GLY A 51 9.57 -10.96 -1.62
CA GLY A 51 9.52 -10.03 -0.48
C GLY A 51 9.71 -8.58 -0.90
N ILE A 52 10.61 -8.30 -1.85
CA ILE A 52 10.78 -6.97 -2.45
C ILE A 52 9.48 -6.55 -3.14
N SER A 53 8.90 -7.45 -3.94
CA SER A 53 7.65 -7.22 -4.68
C SER A 53 6.42 -7.03 -3.76
N SER A 54 6.34 -7.77 -2.65
CA SER A 54 5.26 -7.57 -1.68
C SER A 54 5.40 -6.22 -0.97
N GLY A 55 6.63 -5.83 -0.62
CA GLY A 55 6.89 -4.56 0.08
C GLY A 55 6.64 -3.32 -0.78
N THR A 56 6.99 -3.36 -2.08
CA THR A 56 6.61 -2.33 -3.06
C THR A 56 5.09 -2.24 -3.20
N ALA A 57 4.41 -3.39 -3.36
CA ALA A 57 2.95 -3.45 -3.54
C ALA A 57 2.20 -2.77 -2.40
N THR A 58 2.49 -3.12 -1.16
CA THR A 58 1.76 -2.59 0.00
C THR A 58 1.87 -1.07 0.08
N GLY A 59 3.04 -0.51 -0.22
CA GLY A 59 3.24 0.93 -0.29
C GLY A 59 2.43 1.58 -1.43
N THR A 60 2.52 1.04 -2.64
CA THR A 60 1.79 1.59 -3.81
C THR A 60 0.27 1.48 -3.64
N ILE A 61 -0.23 0.36 -3.13
CA ILE A 61 -1.67 0.11 -2.97
C ILE A 61 -2.25 1.07 -1.92
N GLY A 62 -1.60 1.19 -0.76
CA GLY A 62 -2.05 2.09 0.30
C GLY A 62 -2.06 3.54 -0.17
N ALA A 63 -1.01 3.95 -0.88
CA ALA A 63 -0.94 5.28 -1.46
C ALA A 63 -2.02 5.46 -2.55
N TYR A 64 -2.19 4.49 -3.46
CA TYR A 64 -3.17 4.54 -4.55
C TYR A 64 -4.59 4.70 -4.03
N ILE A 65 -4.94 3.97 -2.95
CA ILE A 65 -6.24 4.10 -2.31
C ILE A 65 -6.37 5.44 -1.59
N ASN A 66 -5.32 5.94 -0.92
CA ASN A 66 -5.36 7.28 -0.34
C ASN A 66 -5.59 8.37 -1.39
N GLU A 67 -5.05 8.24 -2.59
CA GLU A 67 -5.27 9.20 -3.69
C GLU A 67 -6.66 9.07 -4.31
N LEU A 68 -7.20 7.86 -4.33
CA LEU A 68 -8.50 7.59 -4.95
C LEU A 68 -9.67 7.84 -3.98
N SER A 69 -9.43 7.86 -2.68
CA SER A 69 -10.46 7.92 -1.64
C SER A 69 -10.77 9.35 -1.19
N PRO A 70 -12.05 9.64 -0.91
CA PRO A 70 -12.43 10.95 -0.40
C PRO A 70 -11.99 11.06 1.08
N PRO A 71 -11.73 12.27 1.59
CA PRO A 71 -11.17 12.47 2.93
C PRO A 71 -11.98 11.77 4.04
N HIS A 72 -13.30 11.69 3.87
CA HIS A 72 -14.22 11.11 4.85
C HIS A 72 -14.27 9.57 4.84
N MET A 73 -13.88 8.90 3.74
CA MET A 73 -13.88 7.42 3.63
C MET A 73 -12.49 6.79 3.58
N ARG A 74 -11.42 7.59 3.62
CA ARG A 74 -10.02 7.11 3.63
C ARG A 74 -9.80 5.98 4.63
N ASN A 75 -10.30 6.16 5.86
CA ASN A 75 -10.15 5.16 6.91
C ASN A 75 -10.91 3.87 6.59
N THR A 76 -12.15 3.96 6.11
CA THR A 76 -12.97 2.79 5.76
C THR A 76 -12.35 1.97 4.63
N LEU A 77 -11.80 2.63 3.60
CA LEU A 77 -11.13 1.96 2.50
C LEU A 77 -9.79 1.35 2.93
N GLY A 78 -9.06 2.00 3.83
CA GLY A 78 -7.86 1.44 4.46
C GLY A 78 -8.17 0.20 5.31
N LEU A 79 -9.25 0.21 6.09
CA LEU A 79 -9.72 -0.96 6.84
C LEU A 79 -10.13 -2.10 5.89
N GLY A 80 -10.77 -1.78 4.76
CA GLY A 80 -11.09 -2.76 3.72
C GLY A 80 -9.85 -3.50 3.22
N LEU A 81 -8.78 -2.77 2.88
CA LEU A 81 -7.50 -3.39 2.49
C LEU A 81 -6.93 -4.32 3.57
N GLN A 82 -6.99 -3.90 4.83
CA GLN A 82 -6.49 -4.69 5.94
C GLN A 82 -7.30 -5.99 6.09
N ILE A 83 -8.63 -5.91 5.97
CA ILE A 83 -9.51 -7.08 5.98
C ILE A 83 -9.17 -8.03 4.82
N PHE A 84 -9.02 -7.52 3.60
CA PHE A 84 -8.60 -8.32 2.45
C PHE A 84 -7.24 -8.98 2.65
N THR A 85 -6.29 -8.27 3.25
CA THR A 85 -4.97 -8.82 3.57
C THR A 85 -5.08 -9.96 4.57
N THR A 86 -5.89 -9.80 5.62
CA THR A 86 -6.15 -10.85 6.62
C THR A 86 -6.79 -12.08 5.98
N ILE A 87 -7.79 -11.89 5.10
CA ILE A 87 -8.42 -12.99 4.35
C ILE A 87 -7.39 -13.67 3.43
N GLY A 88 -6.54 -12.89 2.77
CA GLY A 88 -5.49 -13.38 1.88
C GLY A 88 -4.44 -14.26 2.58
N ILE A 89 -4.22 -14.07 3.88
CA ILE A 89 -3.35 -14.94 4.70
C ILE A 89 -4.13 -16.13 5.26
N LEU A 90 -5.41 -15.94 5.59
CA LEU A 90 -6.28 -16.97 6.15
C LEU A 90 -6.58 -18.09 5.14
N VAL A 91 -6.85 -17.76 3.88
CA VAL A 91 -7.19 -18.76 2.84
C VAL A 91 -6.05 -19.78 2.64
N PRO A 92 -4.78 -19.37 2.42
CA PRO A 92 -3.65 -20.31 2.37
C PRO A 92 -3.50 -21.14 3.64
N ALA A 93 -3.72 -20.57 4.82
CA ALA A 93 -3.60 -21.28 6.09
C ALA A 93 -4.65 -22.41 6.23
N ILE A 94 -5.90 -22.13 5.85
CA ILE A 94 -6.97 -23.13 5.82
C ILE A 94 -6.66 -24.21 4.77
N CYS A 95 -6.29 -23.80 3.54
CA CYS A 95 -5.91 -24.75 2.50
C CYS A 95 -4.76 -25.66 2.93
N PHE A 96 -3.77 -25.13 3.66
CA PHE A 96 -2.66 -25.91 4.20
C PHE A 96 -3.12 -26.93 5.25
N PHE A 97 -4.06 -26.56 6.12
CA PHE A 97 -4.61 -27.46 7.14
C PHE A 97 -5.36 -28.66 6.53
N PHE A 98 -6.09 -28.44 5.43
CA PHE A 98 -6.79 -29.51 4.71
C PHE A 98 -5.90 -30.29 3.72
N ALA A 99 -4.83 -29.69 3.22
CA ALA A 99 -3.89 -30.32 2.29
C ALA A 99 -2.95 -31.29 3.01
N ASN A 100 -3.44 -32.50 3.28
CA ASN A 100 -2.72 -33.57 3.96
C ASN A 100 -1.65 -34.23 3.06
N THR A 101 -0.65 -33.48 2.55
CA THR A 101 0.29 -34.01 1.52
C THR A 101 1.68 -33.35 1.53
N SER A 102 2.72 -34.19 1.34
CA SER A 102 4.15 -33.87 1.19
C SER A 102 4.51 -32.77 0.16
N SER A 103 3.60 -32.45 -0.79
CA SER A 103 3.77 -31.40 -1.81
C SER A 103 2.88 -30.15 -1.61
N GLY A 104 2.13 -30.06 -0.51
CA GLY A 104 1.20 -28.94 -0.24
C GLY A 104 1.83 -27.55 -0.27
N TRP A 105 3.12 -27.46 0.10
CA TRP A 105 3.87 -26.20 0.11
C TRP A 105 4.07 -25.58 -1.28
N ARG A 106 4.10 -26.39 -2.35
CA ARG A 106 4.23 -25.88 -3.74
C ARG A 106 2.95 -25.18 -4.19
N TYR A 107 1.79 -25.72 -3.83
CA TYR A 107 0.51 -25.06 -4.08
C TYR A 107 0.37 -23.75 -3.30
N LEU A 108 0.92 -23.70 -2.09
CA LEU A 108 0.98 -22.48 -1.28
C LEU A 108 1.84 -21.39 -1.94
N ALA A 109 2.95 -21.79 -2.57
CA ALA A 109 3.80 -20.88 -3.34
C ALA A 109 3.19 -20.47 -4.68
N ALA A 110 2.39 -21.34 -5.31
CA ALA A 110 1.71 -21.06 -6.57
C ALA A 110 0.48 -20.15 -6.42
N PHE A 111 -0.22 -20.20 -5.28
CA PHE A 111 -1.41 -19.38 -5.01
C PHE A 111 -1.22 -17.87 -5.25
N PRO A 112 -0.20 -17.20 -4.68
CA PRO A 112 0.04 -15.78 -4.94
C PRO A 112 0.42 -15.49 -6.41
N VAL A 113 1.03 -16.45 -7.12
CA VAL A 113 1.32 -16.32 -8.56
C VAL A 113 0.03 -16.28 -9.35
N VAL A 114 -0.91 -17.18 -9.06
CA VAL A 114 -2.23 -17.20 -9.71
C VAL A 114 -2.96 -15.88 -9.47
N LEU A 115 -2.99 -15.39 -8.23
CA LEU A 115 -3.60 -14.08 -7.92
C LEU A 115 -2.93 -12.93 -8.66
N ALA A 116 -1.59 -12.92 -8.76
CA ALA A 116 -0.85 -11.90 -9.50
C ALA A 116 -1.14 -11.93 -11.01
N VAL A 117 -1.30 -13.12 -11.60
CA VAL A 117 -1.68 -13.28 -13.02
C VAL A 117 -3.10 -12.78 -13.25
N VAL A 118 -4.05 -13.18 -12.39
CA VAL A 118 -5.43 -12.70 -12.46
C VAL A 118 -5.47 -11.17 -12.36
N TYR A 119 -4.74 -10.59 -11.41
CA TYR A 119 -4.62 -9.13 -11.31
C TYR A 119 -4.05 -8.51 -12.59
N LEU A 120 -3.00 -9.09 -13.18
CA LEU A 120 -2.39 -8.56 -14.40
C LEU A 120 -3.34 -8.61 -15.61
N LEU A 121 -4.26 -9.57 -15.65
CA LEU A 121 -5.31 -9.66 -16.66
C LEU A 121 -6.45 -8.65 -16.42
N LEU A 122 -6.81 -8.39 -15.15
CA LEU A 122 -7.90 -7.48 -14.78
C LEU A 122 -7.47 -6.01 -14.68
N ALA A 123 -6.21 -5.73 -14.34
CA ALA A 123 -5.71 -4.37 -14.13
C ALA A 123 -5.85 -3.46 -15.36
N PRO A 124 -5.65 -3.92 -16.61
CA PRO A 124 -5.84 -3.07 -17.79
C PRO A 124 -7.27 -2.57 -17.95
N THR A 125 -8.27 -3.42 -17.68
CA THR A 125 -9.69 -3.17 -17.95
C THR A 125 -10.42 -2.50 -16.79
N LEU A 126 -10.04 -2.79 -15.55
CA LEU A 126 -10.72 -2.31 -14.33
C LEU A 126 -9.97 -1.19 -13.60
N CYS A 127 -8.64 -1.16 -13.65
CA CYS A 127 -7.88 -0.13 -12.93
C CYS A 127 -7.81 1.17 -13.74
N ILE A 128 -8.15 2.25 -13.06
CA ILE A 128 -8.09 3.61 -13.58
C ILE A 128 -6.73 4.20 -13.18
N GLU A 129 -6.22 5.19 -13.89
CA GLU A 129 -5.01 5.89 -13.45
C GLU A 129 -5.32 6.77 -12.23
N SER A 130 -4.34 6.95 -11.33
CA SER A 130 -4.56 7.77 -10.13
C SER A 130 -4.81 9.23 -10.53
N PRO A 131 -5.93 9.85 -10.12
CA PRO A 131 -6.24 11.23 -10.45
C PRO A 131 -5.23 12.21 -9.87
N ALA A 132 -4.66 11.91 -8.69
CA ALA A 132 -3.60 12.71 -8.09
C ALA A 132 -2.32 12.68 -8.96
N TRP A 133 -1.97 11.53 -9.53
CA TRP A 133 -0.82 11.41 -10.43
C TRP A 133 -1.05 12.12 -11.77
N LEU A 134 -2.28 12.06 -12.31
CA LEU A 134 -2.62 12.80 -13.53
C LEU A 134 -2.49 14.33 -13.33
N LEU A 135 -2.85 14.83 -12.14
CA LEU A 135 -2.67 16.24 -11.78
C LEU A 135 -1.20 16.64 -11.63
N THR A 136 -0.33 15.76 -11.10
CA THR A 136 1.12 16.05 -11.01
C THR A 136 1.81 16.03 -12.36
N GLN A 137 1.31 15.26 -13.34
CA GLN A 137 1.79 15.25 -14.72
C GLN A 137 1.21 16.39 -15.59
N GLY A 138 0.36 17.27 -15.03
CA GLY A 138 -0.27 18.36 -15.77
C GLY A 138 -1.44 17.95 -16.68
N ARG A 139 -1.87 16.67 -16.64
CA ARG A 139 -2.97 16.12 -17.45
C ARG A 139 -4.33 16.35 -16.77
N ARG A 140 -4.71 17.62 -16.63
CA ARG A 140 -5.89 18.04 -15.84
C ARG A 140 -7.23 17.60 -16.44
N GLU A 141 -7.33 17.49 -17.76
CA GLU A 141 -8.55 17.04 -18.44
C GLU A 141 -8.84 15.55 -18.19
N GLU A 142 -7.82 14.71 -18.30
CA GLU A 142 -7.94 13.28 -18.01
C GLU A 142 -8.23 13.03 -16.52
N ALA A 143 -7.61 13.82 -15.63
CA ALA A 143 -7.94 13.76 -14.20
C ALA A 143 -9.43 14.06 -13.95
N LYS A 144 -10.02 15.04 -14.67
CA LYS A 144 -11.45 15.35 -14.57
C LYS A 144 -12.32 14.20 -15.05
N GLU A 145 -11.99 13.58 -16.19
CA GLU A 145 -12.73 12.44 -16.74
C GLU A 145 -12.70 11.24 -15.79
N VAL A 146 -11.52 10.94 -15.22
CA VAL A 146 -11.35 9.87 -14.23
C VAL A 146 -12.16 10.16 -12.97
N ILE A 147 -12.12 11.39 -12.44
CA ILE A 147 -12.88 11.80 -11.26
C ILE A 147 -14.39 11.75 -11.54
N ALA A 148 -14.82 12.20 -12.72
CA ALA A 148 -16.22 12.15 -13.15
C ALA A 148 -16.73 10.71 -13.20
N ARG A 149 -15.91 9.77 -13.69
CA ARG A 149 -16.22 8.35 -13.69
C ARG A 149 -16.26 7.73 -12.28
N LEU A 150 -15.51 8.28 -11.34
CA LEU A 150 -15.38 7.74 -9.98
C LEU A 150 -16.43 8.29 -9.00
N TYR A 151 -16.73 9.59 -9.07
CA TYR A 151 -17.56 10.34 -8.12
C TYR A 151 -18.82 10.94 -8.75
N GLY A 152 -18.96 10.91 -10.08
CA GLY A 152 -20.01 11.60 -10.82
C GLY A 152 -19.64 13.04 -11.19
N GLU A 153 -20.21 13.56 -12.28
CA GLU A 153 -19.87 14.90 -12.82
C GLU A 153 -20.11 16.04 -11.82
N GLU A 154 -21.14 15.93 -10.96
CA GLU A 154 -21.49 16.97 -9.99
C GLU A 154 -20.42 17.20 -8.91
N HIS A 155 -19.56 16.22 -8.65
CA HIS A 155 -18.57 16.29 -7.56
C HIS A 155 -17.13 16.51 -8.06
N VAL A 156 -16.94 16.72 -9.37
CA VAL A 156 -15.60 16.87 -9.99
C VAL A 156 -14.84 18.07 -9.43
N GLN A 157 -15.48 19.22 -9.28
CA GLN A 157 -14.83 20.44 -8.78
C GLN A 157 -14.43 20.32 -7.31
N THR A 158 -15.27 19.69 -6.48
CA THR A 158 -15.00 19.45 -5.07
C THR A 158 -13.87 18.42 -4.87
N ALA A 159 -13.83 17.36 -5.68
CA ALA A 159 -12.76 16.38 -5.64
C ALA A 159 -11.41 16.97 -6.11
N LEU A 160 -11.43 17.84 -7.13
CA LEU A 160 -10.22 18.54 -7.59
C LEU A 160 -9.63 19.44 -6.50
N SER A 161 -10.45 20.22 -5.80
CA SER A 161 -9.94 21.12 -4.76
C SER A 161 -9.31 20.35 -3.59
N TRP A 162 -9.87 19.20 -3.20
CA TRP A 162 -9.27 18.34 -2.17
C TRP A 162 -7.94 17.72 -2.59
N LEU A 163 -7.80 17.37 -3.87
CA LEU A 163 -6.56 16.82 -4.43
C LEU A 163 -5.47 17.88 -4.56
N GLU A 164 -5.82 19.11 -4.93
CA GLU A 164 -4.91 20.26 -4.98
C GLU A 164 -4.40 20.63 -3.59
N VAL A 165 -5.30 20.74 -2.60
CA VAL A 165 -4.93 20.98 -1.20
C VAL A 165 -4.08 19.83 -0.65
N SER A 166 -4.37 18.57 -0.99
CA SER A 166 -3.55 17.44 -0.57
C SER A 166 -2.13 17.48 -1.18
N LYS A 167 -1.99 18.01 -2.39
CA LYS A 167 -0.70 18.18 -3.07
C LYS A 167 0.12 19.28 -2.40
N GLU A 168 -0.49 20.43 -2.12
CA GLU A 168 0.16 21.56 -1.44
C GLU A 168 0.69 21.14 -0.06
N ASN A 169 -0.14 20.45 0.74
CA ASN A 169 0.28 19.90 2.04
C ASN A 169 1.44 18.88 1.91
N ALA A 170 1.48 18.10 0.83
CA ALA A 170 2.55 17.14 0.60
C ALA A 170 3.87 17.83 0.20
N GLU A 171 3.79 18.91 -0.59
CA GLU A 171 4.95 19.73 -0.98
C GLU A 171 5.50 20.53 0.21
N GLU A 172 4.63 21.09 1.05
CA GLU A 172 5.01 21.77 2.31
C GLU A 172 5.65 20.80 3.32
N GLY A 173 5.08 19.61 3.48
CA GLY A 173 5.64 18.58 4.35
C GLY A 173 7.01 18.05 3.88
N LEU A 174 7.27 18.08 2.58
CA LEU A 174 8.56 17.70 2.00
C LEU A 174 9.58 18.84 2.13
N ALA A 175 9.15 20.10 2.01
CA ALA A 175 9.98 21.28 2.26
C ALA A 175 10.39 21.40 3.74
N ASP A 176 9.53 20.98 4.67
CA ASP A 176 9.83 20.90 6.11
C ASP A 176 10.63 19.63 6.51
N SER A 177 10.96 18.75 5.55
CA SER A 177 11.68 17.50 5.78
C SER A 177 13.21 17.56 5.57
N THR A 178 13.76 18.71 5.16
CA THR A 178 15.20 19.00 5.35
C THR A 178 15.55 19.00 6.86
N PRO A 179 16.70 18.45 7.25
CA PRO A 179 16.78 17.43 8.30
C PRO A 179 16.43 17.96 9.71
N LYS A 180 15.26 17.55 10.22
CA LYS A 180 14.84 17.60 11.63
C LYS A 180 15.68 16.69 12.56
N GLN A 181 16.99 16.59 12.36
CA GLN A 181 17.87 15.99 13.36
C GLN A 181 18.00 16.86 14.62
N GLU A 182 17.75 18.17 14.52
CA GLU A 182 17.71 19.07 15.69
C GLU A 182 16.44 18.90 16.56
N SER A 183 15.33 18.42 16.00
CA SER A 183 14.06 18.37 16.75
C SER A 183 14.02 17.26 17.81
N MET A 184 14.81 16.19 17.64
CA MET A 184 14.85 15.07 18.59
C MET A 184 15.65 15.39 19.86
N PHE A 185 16.57 16.36 19.79
CA PHE A 185 17.41 16.79 20.91
C PHE A 185 16.88 18.01 21.65
N ASN A 186 15.74 18.56 21.23
CA ASN A 186 15.19 19.76 21.85
C ASN A 186 14.61 19.43 23.26
N PRO A 187 15.10 20.09 24.34
CA PRO A 187 14.71 19.78 25.73
C PRO A 187 13.22 19.80 26.02
N ARG A 188 12.40 20.49 25.21
CA ARG A 188 10.93 20.50 25.36
C ARG A 188 10.26 19.16 25.06
N TYR A 189 10.75 18.38 24.10
CA TYR A 189 10.14 17.09 23.74
C TYR A 189 10.52 15.96 24.70
N ARG A 190 11.68 16.06 25.37
CA ARG A 190 12.07 15.09 26.43
C ARG A 190 11.12 15.17 27.64
N MET A 191 10.65 16.38 27.97
CA MET A 191 9.66 16.58 29.05
C MET A 191 8.30 15.93 28.71
N GLN A 192 7.89 15.98 27.44
CA GLN A 192 6.64 15.36 26.96
C GLN A 192 6.74 13.83 26.91
N LEU A 193 7.89 13.28 26.51
CA LEU A 193 8.14 11.84 26.53
C LEU A 193 8.19 11.29 27.97
N LEU A 194 8.85 12.00 28.89
CA LEU A 194 8.87 11.63 30.30
C LEU A 194 7.48 11.74 30.94
N ALA A 195 6.69 12.77 30.59
CA ALA A 195 5.30 12.88 31.06
C ALA A 195 4.43 11.71 30.58
N SER A 196 4.62 11.23 29.34
CA SER A 196 3.90 10.05 28.83
C SER A 196 4.34 8.73 29.50
N SER A 197 5.58 8.66 29.99
CA SER A 197 6.06 7.49 30.77
C SER A 197 5.62 7.50 32.23
N GLN A 198 5.10 8.62 32.74
CA GLN A 198 4.73 8.79 34.15
C GLN A 198 3.23 8.76 34.42
N THR A 199 2.34 8.62 33.43
CA THR A 199 0.90 8.47 33.71
C THR A 199 0.62 7.11 34.36
N PRO A 200 0.27 7.03 35.66
CA PRO A 200 -0.15 5.79 36.27
C PRO A 200 -1.57 5.48 35.79
N VAL A 201 -1.76 4.27 35.29
CA VAL A 201 -3.07 3.68 35.00
C VAL A 201 -3.83 3.52 36.31
N SER A 202 -4.53 4.57 36.76
CA SER A 202 -5.49 4.47 37.87
C SER A 202 -6.55 5.56 37.77
N ARG A 203 -7.50 5.41 36.83
CA ARG A 203 -8.79 6.10 36.93
C ARG A 203 -9.92 5.34 36.25
N THR A 204 -10.02 4.05 36.53
CA THR A 204 -11.28 3.30 36.43
C THR A 204 -12.05 3.48 37.74
N ARG A 205 -13.19 4.20 37.69
CA ARG A 205 -14.38 4.16 38.58
C ARG A 205 -14.93 5.57 38.81
N ALA A 206 -15.82 6.03 37.93
CA ALA A 206 -16.74 7.14 38.22
C ALA A 206 -17.94 7.20 37.25
N TRP A 207 -18.50 6.06 36.82
CA TRP A 207 -19.79 6.01 36.11
C TRP A 207 -20.56 4.78 36.56
N ALA A 208 -21.10 4.86 37.77
CA ALA A 208 -22.16 3.99 38.29
C ALA A 208 -22.92 4.78 39.36
N ARG A 209 -23.84 5.63 38.90
CA ARG A 209 -25.09 5.98 39.58
C ARG A 209 -26.15 6.15 38.50
#